data_AF-A0A958PSP9-F1
#
_entry.id   AF-A0A958PSP9-F1
#
_cell.length_a   1.000
_cell.length_b   1.000
_cell.length_c   1.000
_cell.angle_alpha   90.00
_cell.angle_beta   90.00
_cell.angle_gamma   90.00
#
_symmetry.space_group_name_H-M   'P 1'
#
loop_
_entity.id
_entity.type
_entity.pdbx_description
1 polymer ?
#
loop_
_entity_poly.entity_id
_entity_poly.type
_entity_poly.pdbx_seq_one_letter_code
_entity_poly.pdbx_strand_id
1 'polypeptide(L)'
;MSIKRVFKNILLLAVMAIVCWKGFADDEISLKEDRSAIEELRKEIPPEVQKENDDLKDIAEIDGPLKMRPEFYRRKFDNKMRKERADHRKEVRKSRENKSKDQRKAREEFKKQSEKEKVEFKKQENLTRELQKEFYREQDLKRKEFYDKQRDDRKEFDAQLREKSRNFDSYYREKKKEFDQQYRIYKRRWQENEREKQKQKLDALKSSAEKRRERAPRNYQTATSPVHQPTPDLSDEDKKDLSLIDQMDKIKGSRLKPEDGK
;
A
#
# COMPACT_ATOMS: atom_id res chain seq x y z
N MET A 1 -9.97 -32.81 -62.17
CA MET A 1 -8.90 -32.59 -61.18
C MET A 1 -8.68 -33.88 -60.41
N SER A 2 -7.44 -34.35 -60.29
CA SER A 2 -7.15 -35.68 -59.71
C SER A 2 -7.34 -35.66 -58.18
N ILE A 3 -8.16 -36.59 -57.66
CA ILE A 3 -8.44 -36.81 -56.23
C ILE A 3 -7.14 -36.90 -55.40
N LYS A 4 -6.06 -37.40 -56.01
CA LYS A 4 -4.73 -37.49 -55.39
C LYS A 4 -4.11 -36.13 -55.02
N ARG A 5 -4.42 -35.05 -55.76
CA ARG A 5 -3.96 -33.68 -55.42
C ARG A 5 -4.72 -33.09 -54.25
N VAL A 6 -6.02 -33.34 -54.17
CA VAL A 6 -6.87 -32.85 -53.07
C VAL A 6 -6.44 -33.51 -51.76
N PHE A 7 -6.19 -34.82 -51.76
CA PHE A 7 -5.69 -35.53 -50.58
C PHE A 7 -4.31 -35.06 -50.11
N LYS A 8 -3.38 -34.81 -51.04
CA LYS A 8 -2.05 -34.26 -50.69
C LYS A 8 -2.16 -32.89 -50.04
N ASN A 9 -3.02 -32.01 -50.54
CA ASN A 9 -3.20 -30.67 -49.98
C ASN A 9 -3.85 -30.71 -48.59
N ILE A 10 -4.81 -31.61 -48.37
CA ILE A 10 -5.42 -31.80 -47.03
C ILE A 10 -4.40 -32.34 -46.04
N LEU A 11 -3.58 -33.32 -46.44
CA LEU A 11 -2.52 -33.87 -45.59
C LEU A 11 -1.47 -32.80 -45.25
N LEU A 12 -1.09 -31.97 -46.22
CA LEU A 12 -0.12 -30.89 -46.02
C LEU A 12 -0.66 -29.81 -45.07
N LEU A 13 -1.94 -29.47 -45.20
CA LEU A 13 -2.63 -28.55 -44.29
C LEU A 13 -2.75 -29.13 -42.88
N ALA A 14 -3.03 -30.43 -42.75
CA ALA A 14 -3.08 -31.10 -41.45
C ALA A 14 -1.70 -31.15 -40.77
N VAL A 15 -0.64 -31.45 -41.51
CA VAL A 15 0.73 -31.43 -41.00
C VAL A 15 1.16 -30.00 -40.61
N MET A 16 0.85 -29.01 -41.44
CA MET A 16 1.10 -27.59 -41.10
C MET A 16 0.29 -27.15 -39.88
N ALA A 17 -0.96 -27.60 -39.72
CA ALA A 17 -1.76 -27.31 -38.53
C ALA A 17 -1.18 -27.98 -37.27
N ILE A 18 -0.68 -29.21 -37.36
CA ILE A 18 -0.03 -29.91 -36.24
C ILE A 18 1.30 -29.24 -35.86
N VAL A 19 2.10 -28.84 -36.83
CA VAL A 19 3.37 -28.13 -36.60
C VAL A 19 3.13 -26.72 -36.03
N CYS A 20 2.15 -25.98 -36.56
CA CYS A 20 1.74 -24.69 -36.01
C CYS A 20 1.13 -24.83 -34.61
N TRP A 21 0.36 -25.88 -34.32
CA TRP A 21 -0.21 -26.09 -32.99
C TRP A 21 0.88 -26.46 -31.96
N LYS A 22 1.89 -27.26 -32.35
CA LYS A 22 3.03 -27.56 -31.50
C LYS A 22 3.93 -26.35 -31.25
N GLY A 23 4.06 -25.45 -32.22
CA GLY A 23 4.80 -24.19 -32.06
C GLY A 23 4.08 -23.10 -31.27
N PHE A 24 2.76 -23.20 -31.09
CA PHE A 24 1.95 -22.21 -30.34
C PHE A 24 1.67 -22.61 -28.89
N ALA A 25 1.91 -23.88 -28.51
CA ALA A 25 1.60 -24.39 -27.17
C ALA A 25 2.71 -24.11 -26.13
N ASP A 26 3.92 -23.74 -26.57
CA ASP A 26 5.07 -23.56 -25.68
C ASP A 26 5.35 -22.09 -25.29
N ASP A 27 4.65 -21.11 -25.88
CA ASP A 27 4.81 -19.68 -25.52
C ASP A 27 3.83 -19.22 -24.42
N GLU A 28 2.88 -20.07 -24.01
CA GLU A 28 2.15 -19.92 -22.75
C GLU A 28 2.88 -20.65 -21.62
N ILE A 29 4.16 -20.31 -21.42
CA ILE A 29 4.90 -20.68 -20.20
C ILE A 29 4.09 -20.11 -19.03
N SER A 30 3.40 -21.01 -18.33
CA SER A 30 2.54 -20.69 -17.21
C SER A 30 3.41 -20.05 -16.13
N LEU A 31 3.31 -18.71 -16.02
CA LEU A 31 3.90 -17.89 -14.96
C LEU A 31 3.56 -18.39 -13.54
N LYS A 32 2.71 -19.41 -13.38
CA LYS A 32 2.45 -20.07 -12.09
C LYS A 32 3.68 -20.80 -11.57
N GLU A 33 4.48 -21.43 -12.43
CA GLU A 33 5.69 -22.16 -12.00
C GLU A 33 6.76 -21.18 -11.51
N ASP A 34 6.99 -20.10 -12.26
CA ASP A 34 7.85 -19.00 -11.84
C ASP A 34 7.34 -18.32 -10.56
N ARG A 35 6.02 -18.13 -10.41
CA ARG A 35 5.44 -17.59 -9.17
C ARG A 35 5.64 -18.52 -7.99
N SER A 36 5.48 -19.83 -8.16
CA SER A 36 5.76 -20.79 -7.09
C SER A 36 7.24 -20.85 -6.73
N ALA A 37 8.14 -20.79 -7.72
CA ALA A 37 9.59 -20.74 -7.48
C ALA A 37 9.98 -19.46 -6.73
N ILE A 38 9.39 -18.31 -7.08
CA ILE A 38 9.59 -17.05 -6.36
C ILE A 38 9.01 -17.12 -4.93
N GLU A 39 7.87 -17.78 -4.72
CA GLU A 39 7.32 -17.99 -3.38
C GLU A 39 8.18 -18.91 -2.51
N GLU A 40 8.83 -19.91 -3.11
CA GLU A 40 9.81 -20.75 -2.42
C GLU A 40 11.07 -19.97 -2.04
N LEU A 41 11.62 -19.20 -2.96
CA LEU A 41 12.75 -18.30 -2.70
C LEU A 41 12.39 -17.23 -1.65
N ARG A 42 11.13 -16.75 -1.62
CA ARG A 42 10.66 -15.82 -0.58
C ARG A 42 10.70 -16.46 0.80
N LYS A 43 10.44 -17.75 0.96
CA LYS A 43 10.48 -18.42 2.29
C LYS A 43 11.87 -18.40 2.92
N GLU A 44 12.93 -18.30 2.11
CA GLU A 44 14.31 -18.23 2.58
C GLU A 44 14.71 -16.83 3.07
N ILE A 45 13.97 -15.78 2.68
CA ILE A 45 14.25 -14.40 3.07
C ILE A 45 13.69 -14.17 4.49
N PRO A 46 14.43 -13.52 5.40
CA PRO A 46 13.92 -13.15 6.72
C PRO A 46 12.63 -12.30 6.62
N PRO A 47 11.63 -12.51 7.49
CA PRO A 47 10.33 -11.85 7.41
C PRO A 47 10.40 -10.33 7.61
N GLU A 48 11.45 -9.82 8.24
CA GLU A 48 11.71 -8.38 8.37
C GLU A 48 12.10 -7.76 7.02
N VAL A 49 13.04 -8.39 6.31
CA VAL A 49 13.50 -7.96 4.98
C VAL A 49 12.39 -8.07 3.94
N GLN A 50 11.51 -9.08 4.05
CA GLN A 50 10.34 -9.18 3.18
C GLN A 50 9.40 -7.99 3.34
N LYS A 51 9.12 -7.55 4.57
CA LYS A 51 8.27 -6.38 4.83
C LYS A 51 8.88 -5.10 4.28
N GLU A 52 10.18 -4.91 4.47
CA GLU A 52 10.91 -3.76 3.92
C GLU A 52 10.84 -3.75 2.38
N ASN A 53 11.02 -4.90 1.74
CA ASN A 53 10.92 -5.02 0.28
C ASN A 53 9.49 -4.75 -0.22
N ASP A 54 8.47 -5.22 0.48
CA ASP A 54 7.07 -4.94 0.14
C ASP A 54 6.73 -3.46 0.34
N ASP A 55 7.29 -2.80 1.36
CA ASP A 55 7.16 -1.36 1.57
C ASP A 55 7.85 -0.54 0.47
N LEU A 56 9.06 -0.94 0.07
CA LEU A 56 9.80 -0.31 -1.03
C LEU A 56 9.06 -0.49 -2.35
N LYS A 57 8.44 -1.65 -2.57
CA LYS A 57 7.61 -1.90 -3.75
C LYS A 57 6.42 -0.94 -3.82
N ASP A 58 5.75 -0.69 -2.71
CA ASP A 58 4.61 0.24 -2.67
C ASP A 58 5.03 1.67 -3.01
N ILE A 59 6.23 2.08 -2.60
CA ILE A 59 6.81 3.38 -2.95
C ILE A 59 7.22 3.42 -4.43
N ALA A 60 7.89 2.37 -4.91
CA ALA A 60 8.29 2.23 -6.32
C ALA A 60 7.09 2.20 -7.27
N GLU A 61 5.94 1.69 -6.83
CA GLU A 61 4.68 1.72 -7.61
C GLU A 61 4.17 3.14 -7.83
N ILE A 62 4.45 4.06 -6.90
CA ILE A 62 4.14 5.50 -7.04
C ILE A 62 5.15 6.15 -7.99
N ASP A 63 6.44 5.82 -7.87
CA ASP A 63 7.49 6.42 -8.70
C ASP A 63 7.51 5.90 -10.15
N GLY A 64 6.77 4.83 -10.41
CA GLY A 64 6.59 4.22 -11.72
C GLY A 64 5.79 5.06 -12.74
N PRO A 65 5.46 4.47 -13.90
CA PRO A 65 4.75 5.19 -14.97
C PRO A 65 3.40 5.76 -14.48
N LEU A 66 2.99 6.90 -15.03
CA LEU A 66 1.76 7.65 -14.71
C LEU A 66 0.49 6.88 -15.11
N LYS A 67 0.24 5.74 -14.44
CA LYS A 67 -0.85 4.79 -14.75
C LYS A 67 -2.16 5.12 -14.05
N MET A 68 -2.12 5.60 -12.80
CA MET A 68 -3.33 5.83 -12.00
C MET A 68 -3.46 7.28 -11.52
N ARG A 69 -4.69 7.69 -11.18
CA ARG A 69 -4.93 9.00 -10.58
C ARG A 69 -4.26 9.06 -9.19
N PRO A 70 -3.59 10.17 -8.82
CA PRO A 70 -2.92 10.29 -7.52
C PRO A 70 -3.81 9.89 -6.33
N GLU A 71 -5.09 10.27 -6.32
CA GLU A 71 -6.03 9.97 -5.24
C GLU A 71 -6.15 8.47 -4.93
N PHE A 72 -5.99 7.59 -5.92
CA PHE A 72 -5.99 6.14 -5.70
C PHE A 72 -4.81 5.69 -4.85
N TYR A 73 -3.60 6.19 -5.13
CA TYR A 73 -2.40 5.87 -4.34
C TYR A 73 -2.54 6.36 -2.91
N ARG A 74 -3.06 7.56 -2.71
CA ARG A 74 -3.32 8.11 -1.37
C ARG A 74 -4.29 7.24 -0.58
N ARG A 75 -5.39 6.83 -1.19
CA ARG A 75 -6.36 5.94 -0.55
C ARG A 75 -5.75 4.57 -0.22
N LYS A 76 -4.95 3.98 -1.13
CA LYS A 76 -4.28 2.69 -0.93
C LYS A 76 -3.32 2.78 0.27
N PHE A 77 -2.48 3.82 0.31
CA PHE A 77 -1.58 4.09 1.42
C PHE A 77 -2.33 4.28 2.74
N ASP A 78 -3.33 5.17 2.78
CA ASP A 78 -4.12 5.42 4.00
C ASP A 78 -4.77 4.14 4.54
N ASN A 79 -5.27 3.28 3.65
CA ASN A 79 -5.87 1.99 4.04
C ASN A 79 -4.82 1.02 4.61
N LYS A 80 -3.64 0.90 3.98
CA LYS A 80 -2.53 0.08 4.49
C LYS A 80 -2.10 0.56 5.88
N MET A 81 -1.83 1.85 6.01
CA MET A 81 -1.43 2.48 7.28
C MET A 81 -2.49 2.33 8.39
N ARG A 82 -3.79 2.37 8.05
CA ARG A 82 -4.87 2.08 9.01
C ARG A 82 -4.85 0.62 9.45
N LYS A 83 -4.67 -0.31 8.53
CA LYS A 83 -4.62 -1.75 8.80
C LYS A 83 -3.44 -2.07 9.74
N GLU A 84 -2.25 -1.57 9.44
CA GLU A 84 -1.07 -1.77 10.29
C GLU A 84 -1.26 -1.23 11.71
N ARG A 85 -1.85 -0.04 11.86
CA ARG A 85 -2.21 0.49 13.18
C ARG A 85 -3.19 -0.42 13.92
N ALA A 86 -4.18 -0.95 13.22
CA ALA A 86 -5.15 -1.87 13.82
C ALA A 86 -4.49 -3.18 14.26
N ASP A 87 -3.60 -3.71 13.42
CA ASP A 87 -2.85 -4.94 13.70
C ASP A 87 -1.89 -4.74 14.89
N HIS A 88 -1.15 -3.63 14.95
CA HIS A 88 -0.30 -3.28 16.09
C HIS A 88 -1.11 -3.16 17.39
N ARG A 89 -2.26 -2.46 17.37
CA ARG A 89 -3.15 -2.36 18.54
C ARG A 89 -3.64 -3.73 19.01
N LYS A 90 -3.97 -4.61 18.07
CA LYS A 90 -4.41 -5.98 18.35
C LYS A 90 -3.28 -6.81 18.96
N GLU A 91 -2.06 -6.67 18.46
CA GLU A 91 -0.87 -7.32 19.01
C GLU A 91 -0.61 -6.87 20.44
N VAL A 92 -0.55 -5.54 20.69
CA VAL A 92 -0.38 -4.96 22.02
C VAL A 92 -1.41 -5.48 23.02
N ARG A 93 -2.68 -5.55 22.60
CA ARG A 93 -3.76 -6.11 23.42
C ARG A 93 -3.52 -7.58 23.73
N LYS A 94 -3.22 -8.40 22.72
CA LYS A 94 -2.95 -9.84 22.89
C LYS A 94 -1.75 -10.09 23.81
N SER A 95 -0.67 -9.32 23.67
CA SER A 95 0.51 -9.45 24.54
C SER A 95 0.18 -9.17 26.00
N ARG A 96 -0.65 -8.15 26.28
CA ARG A 96 -1.13 -7.86 27.64
C ARG A 96 -2.02 -8.97 28.19
N GLU A 97 -2.92 -9.49 27.38
CA GLU A 97 -3.81 -10.60 27.76
C GLU A 97 -3.00 -11.86 28.08
N ASN A 98 -2.02 -12.20 27.23
CA ASN A 98 -1.13 -13.34 27.44
C ASN A 98 -0.30 -13.19 28.72
N LYS A 99 0.37 -12.04 28.93
CA LYS A 99 1.12 -11.79 30.17
C LYS A 99 0.22 -11.90 31.41
N SER A 100 -1.01 -11.39 31.34
CA SER A 100 -1.96 -11.49 32.46
C SER A 100 -2.37 -12.94 32.75
N LYS A 101 -2.56 -13.76 31.71
CA LYS A 101 -2.81 -15.21 31.86
C LYS A 101 -1.61 -15.93 32.46
N ASP A 102 -0.40 -15.61 32.00
CA ASP A 102 0.83 -16.25 32.48
C ASP A 102 1.09 -15.90 33.95
N GLN A 103 0.89 -14.63 34.34
CA GLN A 103 0.98 -14.21 35.75
C GLN A 103 -0.05 -14.93 36.63
N ARG A 104 -1.28 -15.13 36.13
CA ARG A 104 -2.31 -15.88 36.87
C ARG A 104 -1.89 -17.33 37.06
N LYS A 105 -1.43 -18.00 36.00
CA LYS A 105 -0.94 -19.39 36.07
C LYS A 105 0.22 -19.53 37.04
N ALA A 106 1.22 -18.66 36.95
CA ALA A 106 2.36 -18.66 37.85
C ALA A 106 1.96 -18.50 39.32
N ARG A 107 0.97 -17.64 39.62
CA ARG A 107 0.44 -17.48 40.99
C ARG A 107 -0.28 -18.72 41.48
N GLU A 108 -1.10 -19.34 40.62
CA GLU A 108 -1.82 -20.58 40.95
C GLU A 108 -0.84 -21.75 41.18
N GLU A 109 0.19 -21.87 40.36
CA GLU A 109 1.26 -22.85 40.50
C GLU A 109 2.09 -22.64 41.77
N PHE A 110 2.50 -21.39 42.05
CA PHE A 110 3.20 -21.04 43.28
C PHE A 110 2.36 -21.37 44.52
N LYS A 111 1.06 -21.05 44.51
CA LYS A 111 0.16 -21.38 45.63
C LYS A 111 0.07 -22.89 45.84
N LYS A 112 -0.10 -23.68 44.77
CA LYS A 112 -0.11 -25.15 44.83
C LYS A 112 1.20 -25.71 45.35
N GLN A 113 2.34 -25.19 44.92
CA GLN A 113 3.66 -25.62 45.40
C GLN A 113 3.85 -25.27 46.88
N SER A 114 3.52 -24.06 47.31
CA SER A 114 3.62 -23.66 48.73
C SER A 114 2.69 -24.49 49.63
N GLU A 115 1.49 -24.83 49.17
CA GLU A 115 0.58 -25.73 49.91
C GLU A 115 1.14 -27.15 50.02
N LYS A 116 1.70 -27.70 48.93
CA LYS A 116 2.37 -29.01 48.95
C LYS A 116 3.55 -29.03 49.91
N GLU A 117 4.44 -28.04 49.83
CA GLU A 117 5.60 -27.92 50.74
C GLU A 117 5.15 -27.88 52.21
N LYS A 118 4.08 -27.15 52.52
CA LYS A 118 3.52 -27.11 53.89
C LYS A 118 2.95 -28.44 54.34
N VAL A 119 2.28 -29.18 53.45
CA VAL A 119 1.72 -30.50 53.77
C VAL A 119 2.83 -31.52 53.95
N GLU A 120 3.85 -31.51 53.10
CA GLU A 120 5.02 -32.39 53.20
C GLU A 120 5.82 -32.13 54.47
N PHE A 121 6.05 -30.86 54.81
CA PHE A 121 6.73 -30.47 56.05
C PHE A 121 6.00 -30.99 57.29
N LYS A 122 4.66 -30.90 57.33
CA LYS A 122 3.84 -31.40 58.44
C LYS A 122 3.87 -32.93 58.61
N LYS A 123 4.27 -33.69 57.59
CA LYS A 123 4.37 -35.16 57.66
C LYS A 123 5.68 -35.64 58.26
N GLN A 124 6.65 -34.76 58.50
CA GLN A 124 7.93 -35.13 59.09
C GLN A 124 7.75 -35.50 60.57
N GLU A 125 8.27 -36.66 60.99
CA GLU A 125 8.05 -37.18 62.35
C GLU A 125 8.80 -36.40 63.45
N ASN A 126 9.94 -35.76 63.13
CA ASN A 126 10.83 -35.11 64.11
C ASN A 126 10.87 -33.59 63.95
N LEU A 127 9.72 -32.93 64.11
CA LEU A 127 9.61 -31.47 64.00
C LEU A 127 10.01 -30.74 65.29
N THR A 128 11.23 -30.21 65.35
CA THR A 128 11.66 -29.30 66.41
C THR A 128 11.04 -27.90 66.21
N ARG A 129 10.78 -27.18 67.31
CA ARG A 129 10.22 -25.81 67.29
C ARG A 129 11.06 -24.82 66.47
N GLU A 130 12.39 -24.97 66.50
CA GLU A 130 13.31 -24.14 65.74
C GLU A 130 13.19 -24.37 64.23
N LEU A 131 13.15 -25.63 63.79
CA LEU A 131 12.94 -26.01 62.39
C LEU A 131 11.60 -25.50 61.85
N GLN A 132 10.53 -25.54 62.66
CA GLN A 132 9.25 -24.95 62.29
C GLN A 132 9.35 -23.44 62.06
N LYS A 133 10.04 -22.72 62.96
CA LYS A 133 10.23 -21.27 62.84
C LYS A 133 11.03 -20.91 61.59
N GLU A 134 12.09 -21.66 61.29
CA GLU A 134 12.91 -21.46 60.09
C GLU A 134 12.12 -21.75 58.81
N PHE A 135 11.40 -22.87 58.74
CA PHE A 135 10.57 -23.22 57.59
C PHE A 135 9.55 -22.12 57.26
N TYR A 136 8.81 -21.61 58.25
CA TYR A 136 7.84 -20.54 58.00
C TYR A 136 8.49 -19.20 57.64
N ARG A 137 9.69 -18.92 58.15
CA ARG A 137 10.49 -17.75 57.75
C ARG A 137 10.91 -17.86 56.28
N GLU A 138 11.39 -19.02 55.85
CA GLU A 138 11.76 -19.28 54.47
C GLU A 138 10.55 -19.23 53.53
N GLN A 139 9.40 -19.79 53.92
CA GLN A 139 8.16 -19.67 53.15
C GLN A 139 7.75 -18.21 52.93
N ASP A 140 7.88 -17.38 53.96
CA ASP A 140 7.58 -15.95 53.86
C ASP A 140 8.59 -15.21 52.97
N LEU A 141 9.87 -15.57 53.01
CA LEU A 141 10.89 -15.04 52.10
C LEU A 141 10.61 -15.45 50.64
N LYS A 142 10.39 -16.74 50.37
CA LYS A 142 9.99 -17.25 49.04
C LYS A 142 8.75 -16.53 48.52
N ARG A 143 7.74 -16.30 49.37
CA ARG A 143 6.54 -15.55 49.01
C ARG A 143 6.88 -14.12 48.59
N LYS A 144 7.67 -13.40 49.38
CA LYS A 144 8.09 -12.02 49.07
C LYS A 144 8.84 -11.96 47.75
N GLU A 145 9.88 -12.79 47.60
CA GLU A 145 10.70 -12.85 46.39
C GLU A 145 9.88 -13.17 45.14
N PHE A 146 8.93 -14.11 45.22
CA PHE A 146 8.05 -14.43 44.10
C PHE A 146 7.22 -13.21 43.65
N TYR A 147 6.61 -12.49 44.58
CA TYR A 147 5.79 -11.32 44.25
C TYR A 147 6.62 -10.10 43.81
N ASP A 148 7.82 -9.93 44.36
CA ASP A 148 8.74 -8.89 43.92
C ASP A 148 9.20 -9.15 42.48
N LYS A 149 9.62 -10.38 42.15
CA LYS A 149 9.94 -10.78 40.76
C LYS A 149 8.76 -10.56 39.82
N GLN A 150 7.55 -10.98 40.21
CA GLN A 150 6.34 -10.76 39.42
C GLN A 150 6.04 -9.28 39.15
N ARG A 151 6.34 -8.39 40.11
CA ARG A 151 6.19 -6.95 39.94
C ARG A 151 7.22 -6.40 38.96
N ASP A 152 8.47 -6.82 39.07
CA ASP A 152 9.54 -6.31 38.22
C ASP A 152 9.43 -6.86 36.79
N ASP A 153 9.09 -8.14 36.62
CA ASP A 153 8.72 -8.74 35.32
C ASP A 153 7.58 -7.98 34.64
N ARG A 154 6.63 -7.43 35.42
CA ARG A 154 5.52 -6.64 34.88
C ARG A 154 6.01 -5.29 34.39
N LYS A 155 6.84 -4.61 35.18
CA LYS A 155 7.43 -3.31 34.81
C LYS A 155 8.27 -3.44 33.54
N GLU A 156 9.10 -4.48 33.47
CA GLU A 156 9.93 -4.75 32.29
C GLU A 156 9.07 -5.00 31.04
N PHE A 157 8.06 -5.87 31.16
CA PHE A 157 7.10 -6.11 30.08
C PHE A 157 6.42 -4.82 29.60
N ASP A 158 5.93 -3.99 30.54
CA ASP A 158 5.25 -2.74 30.20
C ASP A 158 6.23 -1.72 29.58
N ALA A 159 7.51 -1.73 29.97
CA ALA A 159 8.56 -0.91 29.35
C ALA A 159 8.84 -1.35 27.91
N GLN A 160 9.06 -2.64 27.68
CA GLN A 160 9.25 -3.20 26.33
C GLN A 160 8.04 -2.90 25.43
N LEU A 161 6.82 -3.00 25.95
CA LEU A 161 5.61 -2.70 25.20
C LEU A 161 5.52 -1.22 24.81
N ARG A 162 5.90 -0.31 25.72
CA ARG A 162 5.97 1.13 25.43
C ARG A 162 7.01 1.44 24.37
N GLU A 163 8.18 0.82 24.47
CA GLU A 163 9.25 0.97 23.48
C GLU A 163 8.81 0.50 22.10
N LYS A 164 8.21 -0.70 22.02
CA LYS A 164 7.63 -1.22 20.76
C LYS A 164 6.60 -0.26 20.16
N SER A 165 5.72 0.32 20.97
CA SER A 165 4.76 1.33 20.48
C SER A 165 5.44 2.62 20.01
N ARG A 166 6.49 3.10 20.69
CA ARG A 166 7.26 4.27 20.24
C ARG A 166 7.98 4.01 18.91
N ASN A 167 8.58 2.83 18.76
CA ASN A 167 9.27 2.43 17.53
C ASN A 167 8.29 2.34 16.37
N PHE A 168 7.11 1.72 16.60
CA PHE A 168 6.03 1.67 15.61
C PHE A 168 5.54 3.08 15.21
N ASP A 169 5.31 3.97 16.17
CA ASP A 169 4.86 5.34 15.89
C ASP A 169 5.91 6.14 15.11
N SER A 170 7.19 5.90 15.36
CA SER A 170 8.31 6.56 14.65
C SER A 170 8.38 6.07 13.21
N TYR A 171 8.39 4.74 12.99
CA TYR A 171 8.30 4.11 11.67
C TYR A 171 7.09 4.64 10.88
N TYR A 172 5.91 4.71 11.53
CA TYR A 172 4.70 5.23 10.90
C TYR A 172 4.87 6.66 10.39
N ARG A 173 5.48 7.53 11.21
CA ARG A 173 5.71 8.94 10.86
C ARG A 173 6.67 9.08 9.69
N GLU A 174 7.75 8.31 9.71
CA GLU A 174 8.76 8.28 8.65
C GLU A 174 8.15 7.81 7.33
N LYS A 175 7.45 6.68 7.33
CA LYS A 175 6.77 6.16 6.13
C LYS A 175 5.74 7.11 5.57
N LYS A 176 4.97 7.78 6.43
CA LYS A 176 4.03 8.81 5.98
C LYS A 176 4.75 10.00 5.35
N LYS A 177 5.87 10.45 5.92
CA LYS A 177 6.66 11.55 5.37
C LYS A 177 7.25 11.19 4.00
N GLU A 178 7.80 9.99 3.89
CA GLU A 178 8.34 9.42 2.65
C GLU A 178 7.26 9.35 1.56
N PHE A 179 6.10 8.78 1.89
CA PHE A 179 4.95 8.73 1.00
C PHE A 179 4.49 10.14 0.58
N ASP A 180 4.32 11.07 1.53
CA ASP A 180 3.85 12.43 1.22
C ASP A 180 4.82 13.17 0.28
N GLN A 181 6.12 12.91 0.39
CA GLN A 181 7.13 13.47 -0.52
C GLN A 181 6.97 12.91 -1.93
N GLN A 182 6.94 11.58 -2.08
CA GLN A 182 6.79 10.95 -3.39
C GLN A 182 5.44 11.26 -4.02
N TYR A 183 4.38 11.27 -3.22
CA TYR A 183 3.04 11.64 -3.63
C TYR A 183 2.98 13.04 -4.24
N ARG A 184 3.68 14.03 -3.65
CA ARG A 184 3.75 15.39 -4.20
C ARG A 184 4.43 15.43 -5.56
N ILE A 185 5.53 14.69 -5.72
CA ILE A 185 6.27 14.59 -6.97
C ILE A 185 5.40 13.93 -8.03
N TYR A 186 4.81 12.77 -7.72
CA TYR A 186 3.90 12.05 -8.59
C TYR A 186 2.72 12.90 -9.04
N LYS A 187 2.04 13.56 -8.08
CA LYS A 187 0.90 14.42 -8.37
C LYS A 187 1.27 15.57 -9.31
N ARG A 188 2.46 16.16 -9.16
CA ARG A 188 2.95 17.21 -10.05
C ARG A 188 3.15 16.66 -11.47
N ARG A 189 3.91 15.55 -11.61
CA ARG A 189 4.13 14.88 -12.91
C ARG A 189 2.82 14.49 -13.59
N TRP A 190 1.85 14.00 -12.81
CA TRP A 190 0.53 13.63 -13.31
C TRP A 190 -0.24 14.85 -13.85
N GLN A 191 -0.24 15.97 -13.12
CA GLN A 191 -0.89 17.21 -13.56
C GLN A 191 -0.23 17.82 -14.81
N GLU A 192 1.09 17.75 -14.92
CA GLU A 192 1.84 18.19 -16.09
C GLU A 192 1.48 17.36 -17.32
N ASN A 193 1.49 16.03 -17.20
CA ASN A 193 1.10 15.12 -18.29
C ASN A 193 -0.37 15.32 -18.72
N GLU A 194 -1.30 15.53 -17.78
CA GLU A 194 -2.70 15.82 -18.15
C GLU A 194 -2.85 17.15 -18.89
N ARG A 195 -2.10 18.19 -18.49
CA ARG A 195 -2.07 19.47 -19.24
C ARG A 195 -1.48 19.30 -20.63
N GLU A 196 -0.42 18.51 -20.78
CA GLU A 196 0.19 18.21 -22.07
C GLU A 196 -0.76 17.45 -22.99
N LYS A 197 -1.46 16.43 -22.48
CA LYS A 197 -2.50 15.72 -23.24
C LYS A 197 -3.63 16.65 -23.66
N GLN A 198 -4.07 17.57 -22.79
CA GLN A 198 -5.09 18.57 -23.14
C GLN A 198 -4.61 19.50 -24.24
N LYS A 199 -3.38 20.01 -24.15
CA LYS A 199 -2.76 20.83 -25.21
C LYS A 199 -2.66 20.07 -26.53
N GLN A 200 -2.16 18.84 -26.52
CA GLN A 200 -2.06 18.00 -27.72
C GLN A 200 -3.43 17.74 -28.36
N LYS A 201 -4.48 17.49 -27.57
CA LYS A 201 -5.84 17.35 -28.07
C LYS A 201 -6.35 18.63 -28.73
N LEU A 202 -6.09 19.79 -28.12
CA LEU A 202 -6.48 21.09 -28.68
C LEU A 202 -5.72 21.40 -29.98
N ASP A 203 -4.42 21.12 -30.04
CA ASP A 203 -3.61 21.35 -31.23
C ASP A 203 -3.99 20.39 -32.37
N ALA A 204 -4.32 19.13 -32.05
CA ALA A 204 -4.89 18.18 -32.99
C ALA A 204 -6.27 18.63 -33.51
N LEU A 205 -7.10 19.23 -32.65
CA LEU A 205 -8.41 19.77 -33.05
C LEU A 205 -8.23 21.01 -33.96
N LYS A 206 -7.32 21.93 -33.63
CA LYS A 206 -7.02 23.10 -34.44
C LYS A 206 -6.46 22.72 -35.81
N SER A 207 -5.48 21.83 -35.86
CA SER A 207 -4.87 21.37 -37.12
C SER A 207 -5.85 20.56 -38.00
N SER A 208 -6.77 19.80 -37.40
CA SER A 208 -7.84 19.12 -38.14
C SER A 208 -8.92 20.08 -38.64
N ALA A 209 -9.26 21.13 -37.88
CA ALA A 209 -10.17 22.19 -38.30
C ALA A 209 -9.59 23.05 -39.43
N GLU A 210 -8.29 23.34 -39.39
CA GLU A 210 -7.56 24.06 -40.44
C GLU A 210 -7.52 23.27 -41.75
N LYS A 211 -7.17 21.97 -41.68
CA LYS A 211 -7.26 21.06 -42.85
C LYS A 211 -8.68 20.95 -43.42
N ARG A 212 -9.72 21.08 -42.60
CA ARG A 212 -11.11 21.13 -43.06
C ARG A 212 -11.45 22.45 -43.77
N ARG A 213 -10.88 23.58 -43.33
CA ARG A 213 -11.03 24.89 -44.00
C ARG A 213 -10.31 24.94 -45.35
N GLU A 214 -9.12 24.36 -45.46
CA GLU A 214 -8.38 24.30 -46.74
C GLU A 214 -9.07 23.40 -47.79
N ARG A 215 -9.78 22.36 -47.34
CA ARG A 215 -10.55 21.46 -48.22
C ARG A 215 -11.95 21.98 -48.56
N ALA A 216 -12.39 23.09 -47.96
CA ALA A 216 -13.63 23.74 -48.35
C ALA A 216 -13.42 24.41 -49.71
N PRO A 217 -14.22 24.12 -50.75
CA PRO A 217 -14.06 24.75 -52.05
C PRO A 217 -14.22 26.27 -51.92
N ARG A 218 -13.20 27.03 -52.36
CA ARG A 218 -13.34 28.47 -52.65
C ARG A 218 -14.32 28.62 -53.81
N ASN A 219 -15.61 28.69 -53.52
CA ASN A 219 -16.58 29.16 -54.49
C ASN A 219 -17.49 30.20 -53.85
N TYR A 220 -16.98 31.43 -53.78
CA TYR A 220 -17.81 32.62 -53.70
C TYR A 220 -17.19 33.67 -54.61
N GLN A 221 -17.74 33.78 -55.83
CA GLN A 221 -17.66 35.01 -56.61
C GLN A 221 -18.29 36.12 -55.77
N THR A 222 -17.55 37.21 -55.65
CA THR A 222 -17.96 38.47 -55.02
C THR A 222 -19.13 39.09 -55.76
N ALA A 223 -20.32 39.06 -55.16
CA ALA A 223 -21.38 40.01 -55.41
C ALA A 223 -21.57 40.86 -54.14
N THR A 224 -21.28 42.14 -54.26
CA THR A 224 -21.47 43.16 -53.23
C THR A 224 -22.96 43.30 -52.87
N SER A 225 -23.31 43.02 -51.62
CA SER A 225 -24.51 43.59 -50.96
C SER A 225 -24.34 43.57 -49.43
N PRO A 226 -24.89 44.55 -48.69
CA PRO A 226 -24.53 44.77 -47.30
C PRO A 226 -25.36 43.93 -46.32
N VAL A 227 -24.66 43.40 -45.31
CA VAL A 227 -25.09 43.24 -43.91
C VAL A 227 -26.29 42.31 -43.62
N HIS A 228 -25.99 41.07 -43.24
CA HIS A 228 -26.38 40.51 -41.93
C HIS A 228 -25.48 39.30 -41.62
N GLN A 229 -24.67 39.37 -40.55
CA GLN A 229 -23.85 38.24 -40.10
C GLN A 229 -24.71 37.30 -39.24
N PRO A 230 -24.89 36.02 -39.60
CA PRO A 230 -25.25 35.02 -38.61
C PRO A 230 -24.00 34.70 -37.78
N THR A 231 -24.06 35.01 -36.49
CA THR A 231 -23.06 34.59 -35.50
C THR A 231 -22.82 33.08 -35.60
N PRO A 232 -21.57 32.60 -35.60
CA PRO A 232 -21.31 31.17 -35.48
C PRO A 232 -21.78 30.75 -34.08
N ASP A 233 -22.87 29.99 -34.03
CA ASP A 233 -23.42 29.51 -32.78
C ASP A 233 -22.48 28.41 -32.23
N LEU A 234 -21.56 28.84 -31.38
CA LEU A 234 -20.80 27.96 -30.51
C LEU A 234 -21.80 27.23 -29.60
N SER A 235 -21.71 25.91 -29.53
CA SER A 235 -22.53 25.13 -28.61
C SER A 235 -22.31 25.63 -27.17
N ASP A 236 -23.34 25.56 -26.33
CA ASP A 236 -23.28 26.11 -24.97
C ASP A 236 -22.20 25.43 -24.08
N GLU A 237 -21.68 24.27 -24.49
CA GLU A 237 -20.53 23.64 -23.84
C GLU A 237 -19.20 24.33 -24.20
N ASP A 238 -19.01 24.75 -25.45
CA ASP A 238 -17.78 25.43 -25.90
C ASP A 238 -17.64 26.83 -25.29
N LYS A 239 -18.76 27.51 -25.04
CA LYS A 239 -18.79 28.83 -24.36
C LYS A 239 -18.39 28.73 -22.88
N LYS A 240 -18.68 27.59 -22.23
CA LYS A 240 -18.33 27.33 -20.82
C LYS A 240 -16.82 27.10 -20.65
N ASP A 241 -16.21 26.38 -21.57
CA ASP A 241 -14.77 26.07 -21.52
C ASP A 241 -13.91 27.32 -21.79
N LEU A 242 -14.34 28.20 -22.70
CA LEU A 242 -13.68 29.50 -22.93
C LEU A 242 -13.80 30.45 -21.73
N SER A 243 -14.96 30.49 -21.07
CA SER A 243 -15.18 31.25 -19.83
C SER A 243 -14.28 30.75 -18.69
N LEU A 244 -14.03 29.45 -18.59
CA LEU A 244 -13.17 28.87 -17.55
C LEU A 244 -11.70 29.29 -17.75
N ILE A 245 -11.24 29.34 -19.01
CA ILE A 245 -9.88 29.77 -19.37
C ILE A 245 -9.65 31.24 -19.00
N ASP A 246 -10.63 32.11 -19.30
CA ASP A 246 -10.54 33.55 -19.00
C ASP A 246 -10.54 33.83 -17.49
N GLN A 247 -11.21 32.97 -16.70
CA GLN A 247 -11.14 33.00 -15.23
C GLN A 247 -9.79 32.49 -14.69
N MET A 248 -9.18 31.48 -15.31
CA MET A 248 -7.89 30.94 -14.86
C MET A 248 -6.72 31.90 -15.14
N ASP A 249 -6.77 32.69 -16.21
CA ASP A 249 -5.71 33.66 -16.53
C ASP A 249 -5.82 34.94 -15.67
N LYS A 250 -7.03 35.36 -15.26
CA LYS A 250 -7.20 36.41 -14.23
C LYS A 250 -6.64 36.02 -12.85
N ILE A 251 -6.67 34.72 -12.50
CA ILE A 251 -6.08 34.21 -11.26
C ILE A 251 -4.53 34.18 -11.33
N LYS A 252 -3.95 34.03 -12.51
CA LYS A 252 -2.49 34.11 -12.70
C LYS A 252 -1.98 35.56 -12.72
N GLY A 253 -2.74 36.49 -13.30
CA GLY A 253 -2.38 37.91 -13.36
C GLY A 253 -2.38 38.63 -12.01
N SER A 254 -3.11 38.14 -11.01
CA SER A 254 -3.21 38.75 -9.67
C SER A 254 -2.15 38.28 -8.66
N ARG A 255 -1.28 37.32 -9.03
CA ARG A 255 -0.26 36.74 -8.12
C ARG A 255 1.18 37.22 -8.34
N LEU A 256 1.36 38.24 -9.17
CA LEU A 256 2.65 38.89 -9.41
C LEU A 256 2.53 40.40 -9.17
N LYS A 257 2.34 40.78 -7.90
CA LYS A 257 2.89 42.04 -7.42
C LYS A 257 3.99 41.68 -6.41
N PRO A 258 5.26 41.97 -6.69
CA PRO A 258 6.26 41.99 -5.64
C PRO A 258 5.90 43.15 -4.70
N GLU A 259 5.74 42.87 -3.40
CA GLU A 259 5.75 43.93 -2.41
C GLU A 259 7.19 44.43 -2.29
N ASP A 260 7.45 45.56 -2.93
CA ASP A 260 8.61 46.39 -2.65
C ASP A 260 8.43 47.07 -1.27
N GLY A 261 9.28 46.67 -0.32
CA GLY A 261 9.90 47.53 0.69
C GLY A 261 9.02 48.37 1.63
N LYS A 262 8.99 47.97 2.91
CA LYS A 262 9.55 48.72 4.05
C LYS A 262 9.64 47.84 5.30
#